data_AF-A0AA41FZT0-F1
#
_entry.id   AF-A0AA41FZT0-F1
#
_cell.length_a   1.000
_cell.length_b   1.000
_cell.length_c   1.000
_cell.angle_alpha   90.00
_cell.angle_beta   90.00
_cell.angle_gamma   90.00
#
_symmetry.space_group_name_H-M   'P 1'
#
loop_
_entity.id
_entity.type
_entity.pdbx_description
1 polymer ?
#
loop_
_entity_poly.entity_id
_entity_poly.type
_entity_poly.pdbx_seq_one_letter_code
_entity_poly.pdbx_strand_id
1 'polypeptide(L)'
;MQQSEAVVQQARTILEQLTSTEGRLVVSAGVLVVTALVAILVLPLAIRQLRRALTSRYMTGQVGETVDIVGDYMPTSFSGVVLRLGQVTVLLGSVFALLIVWGLFEWAIAMVDIVSSAVPDLFKAGLTLLLLLLSFAASEQLKKAVSQLGDGSDRITEHQEEIILRVGQVALFVTVVASALTLWGINLSGLLVGAGFLGIVVGFAARQTLGSLIAGFVLMFSRPFTIGDWVQIGDNEGIVTDITIFNTRLENFDGEFIIIPNDRVGDRAVTNRSRKGLLRLTIDVGVDYDADVDRAMDLALEAMADIEHVVESPAPDVVPKSFGDSAVVMECRFWIDHPTPPRKWRAVSAVVRGIKDAFDDEGITIPFPQRTLSNREGALLDEELELSATMRSDGDAQS
;
A
#
# COMPACT_ATOMS: atom_id res chain seq x y z
N MET A 1 89.42 4.90 -27.49
CA MET A 1 89.51 5.37 -26.10
C MET A 1 89.55 6.90 -25.98
N GLN A 2 90.28 7.65 -26.81
CA GLN A 2 90.26 9.13 -26.73
C GLN A 2 88.90 9.79 -27.03
N GLN A 3 88.09 9.25 -27.96
CA GLN A 3 86.74 9.78 -28.23
C GLN A 3 85.76 9.58 -27.07
N SER A 4 85.89 8.50 -26.28
CA SER A 4 85.01 8.28 -25.13
C SER A 4 85.35 9.20 -23.96
N GLU A 5 86.61 9.55 -23.76
CA GLU A 5 87.02 10.52 -22.72
C GLU A 5 86.56 11.95 -23.03
N ALA A 6 86.61 12.37 -24.30
CA ALA A 6 86.13 13.68 -24.73
C ALA A 6 84.61 13.84 -24.53
N VAL A 7 83.84 12.79 -24.86
CA VAL A 7 82.38 12.76 -24.63
C VAL A 7 82.06 12.76 -23.14
N VAL A 8 82.83 12.03 -22.33
CA VAL A 8 82.65 12.01 -20.86
C VAL A 8 83.03 13.34 -20.21
N GLN A 9 84.08 14.01 -20.69
CA GLN A 9 84.44 15.36 -20.22
C GLN A 9 83.40 16.40 -20.61
N GLN A 10 82.94 16.42 -21.87
CA GLN A 10 81.83 17.29 -22.29
C GLN A 10 80.57 17.04 -21.45
N ALA A 11 80.23 15.78 -21.18
CA ALA A 11 79.10 15.44 -20.32
C ALA A 11 79.28 15.98 -18.90
N ARG A 12 80.50 15.88 -18.32
CA ARG A 12 80.82 16.46 -17.00
C ARG A 12 80.74 17.98 -16.99
N THR A 13 81.24 18.66 -18.01
CA THR A 13 81.17 20.14 -18.08
C THR A 13 79.73 20.63 -18.23
N ILE A 14 78.91 19.91 -19.01
CA ILE A 14 77.46 20.19 -19.12
C ILE A 14 76.77 19.96 -17.77
N LEU A 15 77.12 18.89 -17.06
CA LEU A 15 76.59 18.61 -15.72
C LEU A 15 77.00 19.68 -14.68
N GLU A 16 78.26 20.12 -14.69
CA GLU A 16 78.77 21.17 -13.80
C GLU A 16 78.10 22.53 -14.08
N GLN A 17 77.93 22.88 -15.36
CA GLN A 17 77.18 24.07 -15.77
C GLN A 17 75.71 24.02 -15.31
N LEU A 18 75.04 22.87 -15.43
CA LEU A 18 73.65 22.68 -14.96
C LEU A 18 73.52 22.80 -13.43
N THR A 19 74.56 22.45 -12.66
CA THR A 19 74.57 22.62 -11.20
C THR A 19 74.87 24.04 -10.73
N SER A 20 75.46 24.88 -11.59
CA SER A 20 75.78 26.28 -11.31
C SER A 20 74.53 27.18 -11.23
N THR A 21 74.62 28.31 -10.54
CA THR A 21 73.51 29.29 -10.42
C THR A 21 73.03 29.78 -11.79
N GLU A 22 73.92 29.94 -12.77
CA GLU A 22 73.58 30.35 -14.14
C GLU A 22 72.86 29.24 -14.92
N GLY A 23 73.28 27.98 -14.78
CA GLY A 23 72.61 26.84 -15.43
C GLY A 23 71.21 26.57 -14.88
N ARG A 24 71.02 26.71 -13.56
CA ARG A 24 69.69 26.59 -12.93
C ARG A 24 68.72 27.67 -13.42
N LEU A 25 69.21 28.89 -13.68
CA LEU A 25 68.40 29.98 -14.25
C LEU A 25 67.99 29.70 -15.69
N VAL A 26 68.89 29.18 -16.54
CA VAL A 26 68.58 28.80 -17.93
C VAL A 26 67.54 27.67 -17.97
N VAL A 27 67.70 26.65 -17.14
CA VAL A 27 66.74 25.54 -17.03
C VAL A 27 65.39 26.02 -16.52
N SER A 28 65.36 26.91 -15.51
CA SER A 28 64.12 27.49 -14.98
C SER A 28 63.38 28.33 -16.02
N ALA A 29 64.11 29.16 -16.79
CA ALA A 29 63.55 29.93 -17.89
C ALA A 29 63.00 29.02 -19.01
N GLY A 30 63.71 27.94 -19.35
CA GLY A 30 63.23 26.92 -20.29
C GLY A 30 61.94 26.24 -19.83
N VAL A 31 61.86 25.84 -18.56
CA VAL A 31 60.66 25.22 -17.97
C VAL A 31 59.46 26.18 -18.01
N LEU A 32 59.65 27.46 -17.65
CA LEU A 32 58.57 28.46 -17.69
C LEU A 32 58.07 28.74 -19.12
N VAL A 33 58.97 28.85 -20.10
CA VAL A 33 58.61 29.06 -21.51
C VAL A 33 57.84 27.86 -22.06
N VAL A 34 58.31 26.63 -21.81
CA VAL A 34 57.63 25.41 -22.24
C VAL A 34 56.25 25.30 -21.58
N THR A 35 56.15 25.62 -20.28
CA THR A 35 54.88 25.61 -19.53
C THR A 35 53.88 26.60 -20.12
N ALA A 36 54.29 27.84 -20.40
CA ALA A 36 53.44 28.85 -21.00
C ALA A 36 52.98 28.44 -22.42
N LEU A 37 53.87 27.86 -23.22
CA LEU A 37 53.58 27.41 -24.58
C LEU A 37 52.58 26.24 -24.58
N VAL A 38 52.75 25.28 -23.68
CA VAL A 38 51.82 24.15 -23.52
C VAL A 38 50.46 24.62 -23.00
N ALA A 39 50.43 25.48 -21.98
CA ALA A 39 49.20 25.94 -21.33
C ALA A 39 48.36 26.91 -22.19
N ILE A 40 49.00 27.76 -22.99
CA ILE A 40 48.34 28.80 -23.81
C ILE A 40 48.05 28.32 -25.23
N LEU A 41 48.91 27.48 -25.82
CA LEU A 41 48.82 27.13 -27.25
C LEU A 41 48.33 25.69 -27.48
N VAL A 42 48.99 24.72 -26.84
CA VAL A 42 48.80 23.28 -27.15
C VAL A 42 47.49 22.76 -26.58
N LEU A 43 47.24 23.05 -25.30
CA LEU A 43 46.07 22.57 -24.58
C LEU A 43 44.72 23.02 -25.19
N PRO A 44 44.52 24.31 -25.55
CA PRO A 44 43.27 24.73 -26.20
C PRO A 44 43.11 24.20 -27.63
N LEU A 45 44.19 23.96 -28.37
CA LEU A 45 44.11 23.34 -29.70
C LEU A 45 43.71 21.87 -29.62
N ALA A 46 44.31 21.12 -28.69
CA ALA A 46 44.02 19.71 -28.48
C ALA A 46 42.56 19.48 -28.09
N ILE A 47 42.03 20.30 -27.17
CA ILE A 47 40.63 20.22 -26.74
C ILE A 47 39.66 20.57 -27.89
N ARG A 48 39.99 21.57 -28.73
CA ARG A 48 39.17 21.91 -29.91
C ARG A 48 39.15 20.78 -30.95
N GLN A 49 40.28 20.13 -31.19
CA GLN A 49 40.35 19.00 -32.11
C GLN A 49 39.59 17.78 -31.58
N LEU A 50 39.78 17.46 -30.30
CA LEU A 50 39.10 16.34 -29.65
C LEU A 50 37.57 16.53 -29.68
N ARG A 51 37.09 17.75 -29.41
CA ARG A 51 35.66 18.08 -29.54
C ARG A 51 35.14 17.84 -30.96
N ARG A 52 35.84 18.30 -31.99
CA ARG A 52 35.44 18.11 -33.41
C ARG A 52 35.45 16.63 -33.83
N ALA A 53 36.36 15.83 -33.29
CA ALA A 53 36.45 14.40 -33.59
C ALA A 53 35.33 13.60 -32.91
N LEU A 54 34.92 14.00 -31.70
CA LEU A 54 33.84 13.34 -30.96
C LEU A 54 32.46 13.67 -31.54
N THR A 55 32.18 14.93 -31.91
CA THR A 55 30.88 15.28 -32.53
C THR A 55 30.69 14.71 -33.92
N SER A 56 31.77 14.45 -34.69
CA SER A 56 31.64 13.97 -36.07
C SER A 56 31.47 12.45 -36.22
N ARG A 57 31.72 11.65 -35.17
CA ARG A 57 31.71 10.18 -35.26
C ARG A 57 30.57 9.44 -34.56
N TYR A 58 29.79 10.08 -33.67
CA TYR A 58 28.88 9.32 -32.79
C TYR A 58 27.46 9.88 -32.60
N MET A 59 27.07 11.01 -33.22
CA MET A 59 25.73 11.57 -33.04
C MET A 59 24.84 11.45 -34.28
N THR A 60 24.29 10.25 -34.49
CA THR A 60 23.12 10.03 -35.35
C THR A 60 22.21 9.01 -34.67
N GLY A 61 21.14 9.48 -34.02
CA GLY A 61 20.12 8.64 -33.36
C GLY A 61 19.63 9.20 -32.02
N GLN A 62 18.51 8.66 -31.50
CA GLN A 62 17.70 9.05 -30.30
C GLN A 62 18.44 9.48 -29.01
N VAL A 63 19.76 9.34 -28.95
CA VAL A 63 20.64 9.86 -27.90
C VAL A 63 20.85 11.39 -28.01
N GLY A 64 20.60 11.99 -29.17
CA GLY A 64 20.71 13.44 -29.36
C GLY A 64 19.76 14.24 -28.46
N GLU A 65 18.52 13.78 -28.29
CA GLU A 65 17.49 14.48 -27.53
C GLU A 65 17.74 14.44 -26.00
N THR A 66 18.34 13.35 -25.48
CA THR A 66 18.75 13.27 -24.07
C THR A 66 20.01 14.09 -23.79
N VAL A 67 20.91 14.20 -24.77
CA VAL A 67 22.12 15.03 -24.67
C VAL A 67 21.81 16.52 -24.87
N ASP A 68 20.78 16.89 -25.62
CA ASP A 68 20.31 18.27 -25.75
C ASP A 68 19.65 18.78 -24.45
N ILE A 69 18.90 17.94 -23.73
CA ILE A 69 18.35 18.30 -22.40
C ILE A 69 19.49 18.49 -21.37
N VAL A 70 20.53 17.65 -21.42
CA VAL A 70 21.74 17.83 -20.59
C VAL A 70 22.59 18.99 -21.12
N GLY A 71 22.53 19.30 -22.41
CA GLY A 71 23.27 20.35 -23.10
C GLY A 71 22.74 21.75 -22.85
N ASP A 72 21.42 21.92 -22.69
CA ASP A 72 20.80 23.20 -22.31
C ASP A 72 21.07 23.57 -20.85
N TYR A 73 21.29 22.57 -19.98
CA TYR A 73 21.69 22.78 -18.58
C TYR A 73 23.20 22.68 -18.32
N MET A 74 23.99 22.10 -19.24
CA MET A 74 25.45 22.16 -19.21
C MET A 74 25.90 23.47 -19.86
N PRO A 75 26.31 24.49 -19.08
CA PRO A 75 26.81 25.71 -19.67
C PRO A 75 28.08 25.35 -20.47
N THR A 76 28.49 26.23 -21.37
CA THR A 76 29.77 26.22 -22.11
C THR A 76 31.03 26.04 -21.23
N SER A 77 30.86 25.96 -19.91
CA SER A 77 31.83 25.71 -18.86
C SER A 77 32.46 24.31 -18.84
N PHE A 78 31.87 23.21 -19.33
CA PHE A 78 32.54 21.89 -19.22
C PHE A 78 33.91 21.86 -19.93
N SER A 79 33.95 22.36 -21.16
CA SER A 79 35.21 22.51 -21.91
C SER A 79 36.18 23.50 -21.26
N GLY A 80 35.65 24.54 -20.60
CA GLY A 80 36.43 25.51 -19.83
C GLY A 80 37.00 24.92 -18.53
N VAL A 81 36.26 24.04 -17.86
CA VAL A 81 36.69 23.35 -16.63
C VAL A 81 37.80 22.35 -16.96
N VAL A 82 37.65 21.56 -18.02
CA VAL A 82 38.70 20.63 -18.47
C VAL A 82 39.98 21.38 -18.89
N LEU A 83 39.83 22.50 -19.63
CA LEU A 83 40.96 23.35 -20.00
C LEU A 83 41.65 23.94 -18.76
N ARG A 84 40.89 24.50 -17.81
CA ARG A 84 41.42 25.08 -16.58
C ARG A 84 42.11 24.03 -15.70
N LEU A 85 41.52 22.85 -15.57
CA LEU A 85 42.14 21.72 -14.85
C LEU A 85 43.47 21.32 -15.50
N GLY A 86 43.52 21.18 -16.82
CA GLY A 86 44.77 20.86 -17.51
C GLY A 86 45.81 21.98 -17.41
N GLN A 87 45.41 23.25 -17.44
CA GLN A 87 46.31 24.38 -17.19
C GLN A 87 46.88 24.35 -15.77
N VAL A 88 46.06 24.05 -14.77
CA VAL A 88 46.49 23.90 -13.38
C VAL A 88 47.47 22.73 -13.22
N THR A 89 47.23 21.58 -13.87
CA THR A 89 48.16 20.44 -13.84
C THR A 89 49.52 20.78 -14.46
N VAL A 90 49.52 21.48 -15.59
CA VAL A 90 50.75 21.92 -16.27
C VAL A 90 51.51 22.94 -15.41
N LEU A 91 50.82 23.87 -14.76
CA LEU A 91 51.42 24.82 -13.83
C LEU A 91 51.99 24.14 -12.58
N LEU A 92 51.25 23.21 -11.96
CA LEU A 92 51.73 22.42 -10.82
C LEU A 92 52.97 21.60 -11.18
N GLY A 93 52.98 20.96 -12.35
CA GLY A 93 54.15 20.22 -12.86
C GLY A 93 55.36 21.13 -13.10
N SER A 94 55.13 22.37 -13.54
CA SER A 94 56.17 23.39 -13.73
C SER A 94 56.78 23.83 -12.40
N VAL A 95 55.93 24.14 -11.40
CA VAL A 95 56.37 24.47 -10.03
C VAL A 95 57.17 23.31 -9.44
N PHE A 96 56.71 22.07 -9.66
CA PHE A 96 57.40 20.87 -9.19
C PHE A 96 58.80 20.71 -9.82
N ALA A 97 58.91 20.90 -11.14
CA ALA A 97 60.18 20.87 -11.86
C ALA A 97 61.13 21.97 -11.36
N LEU A 98 60.63 23.19 -11.11
CA LEU A 98 61.42 24.29 -10.56
C LEU A 98 61.92 23.98 -9.14
N LEU A 99 61.09 23.40 -8.27
CA LEU A 99 61.52 22.99 -6.92
C LEU A 99 62.68 21.99 -6.97
N ILE A 100 62.63 21.02 -7.90
CA ILE A 100 63.71 20.04 -8.11
C ILE A 100 64.99 20.72 -8.61
N VAL A 101 64.89 21.60 -9.63
CA VAL A 101 66.04 22.32 -10.22
C VAL A 101 66.77 23.18 -9.19
N TRP A 102 66.01 23.77 -8.25
CA TRP A 102 66.57 24.61 -7.18
C TRP A 102 67.07 23.81 -5.97
N GLY A 103 66.95 22.49 -5.96
CA GLY A 103 67.38 21.62 -4.86
C GLY A 103 66.45 21.70 -3.63
N LEU A 104 65.24 22.22 -3.80
CA LEU A 104 64.21 22.34 -2.76
C LEU A 104 63.42 21.02 -2.65
N PHE A 105 64.13 19.91 -2.44
CA PHE A 105 63.55 18.56 -2.44
C PHE A 105 62.48 18.36 -1.37
N GLU A 106 62.68 18.92 -0.17
CA GLU A 106 61.68 18.89 0.92
C GLU A 106 60.34 19.52 0.50
N TRP A 107 60.40 20.65 -0.21
CA TRP A 107 59.20 21.34 -0.72
C TRP A 107 58.56 20.59 -1.89
N ALA A 108 59.36 19.94 -2.73
CA ALA A 108 58.86 19.11 -3.82
C ALA A 108 58.09 17.88 -3.30
N ILE A 109 58.64 17.18 -2.29
CA ILE A 109 57.98 16.05 -1.63
C ILE A 109 56.71 16.53 -0.91
N ALA A 110 56.79 17.62 -0.15
CA ALA A 110 55.63 18.20 0.52
C ALA A 110 54.51 18.56 -0.47
N MET A 111 54.83 19.06 -1.67
CA MET A 111 53.83 19.33 -2.70
C MET A 111 53.15 18.03 -3.20
N VAL A 112 53.92 16.95 -3.40
CA VAL A 112 53.37 15.65 -3.80
C VAL A 112 52.45 15.09 -2.72
N ASP A 113 52.80 15.24 -1.45
CA ASP A 113 51.96 14.80 -0.32
C ASP A 113 50.66 15.61 -0.23
N ILE A 114 50.72 16.93 -0.44
CA ILE A 114 49.52 17.79 -0.50
C ILE A 114 48.62 17.41 -1.68
N VAL A 115 49.19 17.21 -2.87
CA VAL A 115 48.41 16.86 -4.07
C VAL A 115 47.82 15.45 -3.93
N SER A 116 48.60 14.46 -3.48
CA SER A 116 48.15 13.08 -3.34
C SER A 116 47.09 12.90 -2.25
N SER A 117 47.15 13.69 -1.17
CA SER A 117 46.10 13.72 -0.14
C SER A 117 44.83 14.45 -0.60
N ALA A 118 44.95 15.47 -1.45
CA ALA A 118 43.79 16.22 -1.96
C ALA A 118 43.01 15.46 -3.06
N VAL A 119 43.68 14.62 -3.86
CA VAL A 119 43.04 13.91 -5.00
C VAL A 119 41.85 13.02 -4.55
N PRO A 120 41.96 12.16 -3.52
CA PRO A 120 40.84 11.35 -3.04
C PRO A 120 39.64 12.17 -2.58
N ASP A 121 39.86 13.28 -1.88
CA ASP A 121 38.77 14.11 -1.36
C ASP A 121 38.11 14.94 -2.46
N LEU A 122 38.88 15.42 -3.44
CA LEU A 122 38.33 16.06 -4.63
C LEU A 122 37.48 15.08 -5.46
N PHE A 123 37.91 13.82 -5.55
CA PHE A 123 37.13 12.76 -6.19
C PHE A 123 35.84 12.45 -5.42
N LYS A 124 35.89 12.29 -4.09
CA LYS A 124 34.70 12.10 -3.24
C LYS A 124 33.72 13.28 -3.35
N ALA A 125 34.23 14.51 -3.37
CA ALA A 125 33.43 15.71 -3.55
C ALA A 125 32.75 15.74 -4.93
N GLY A 126 33.49 15.39 -5.99
CA GLY A 126 32.94 15.24 -7.34
C GLY A 126 31.87 14.16 -7.43
N LEU A 127 32.08 13.00 -6.80
CA LEU A 127 31.11 11.91 -6.73
C LEU A 127 29.87 12.29 -5.91
N THR A 128 30.04 13.02 -4.80
CA THR A 128 28.93 13.54 -4.00
C THR A 128 28.09 14.53 -4.80
N LEU A 129 28.74 15.44 -5.54
CA LEU A 129 28.05 16.38 -6.43
C LEU A 129 27.30 15.63 -7.53
N LEU A 130 27.92 14.62 -8.13
CA LEU A 130 27.27 13.76 -9.12
C LEU A 130 26.03 13.07 -8.54
N LEU A 131 26.13 12.49 -7.34
CA LEU A 131 24.99 11.86 -6.66
C LEU A 131 23.85 12.85 -6.38
N LEU A 132 24.17 14.07 -5.95
CA LEU A 132 23.16 15.12 -5.76
C LEU A 132 22.48 15.51 -7.08
N LEU A 133 23.25 15.71 -8.14
CA LEU A 133 22.70 16.02 -9.47
C LEU A 133 21.81 14.88 -9.98
N LEU A 134 22.25 13.64 -9.84
CA LEU A 134 21.45 12.46 -10.17
C LEU A 134 20.19 12.37 -9.32
N SER A 135 20.23 12.76 -8.04
CA SER A 135 19.06 12.82 -7.16
C SER A 135 18.04 13.84 -7.65
N PHE A 136 18.46 15.03 -8.09
CA PHE A 136 17.54 16.03 -8.64
C PHE A 136 16.89 15.52 -9.94
N ALA A 137 17.68 14.91 -10.82
CA ALA A 137 17.15 14.27 -12.03
C ALA A 137 16.16 13.14 -11.67
N ALA A 138 16.50 12.27 -10.71
CA ALA A 138 15.64 11.19 -10.26
C ALA A 138 14.35 11.72 -9.60
N SER A 139 14.41 12.82 -8.86
CA SER A 139 13.24 13.48 -8.27
C SER A 139 12.29 14.00 -9.35
N GLU A 140 12.82 14.56 -10.44
CA GLU A 140 12.00 15.01 -11.57
C GLU A 140 11.38 13.82 -12.34
N GLN A 141 12.13 12.72 -12.48
CA GLN A 141 11.59 11.49 -13.06
C GLN A 141 10.50 10.87 -12.19
N LEU A 142 10.68 10.88 -10.87
CA LEU A 142 9.65 10.46 -9.91
C LEU A 142 8.39 11.32 -10.06
N LYS A 143 8.55 12.65 -10.21
CA LYS A 143 7.45 13.57 -10.46
C LYS A 143 6.63 13.18 -11.68
N LYS A 144 7.31 13.00 -12.81
CA LYS A 144 6.68 12.60 -14.08
C LYS A 144 6.03 11.23 -13.99
N ALA A 145 6.66 10.26 -13.34
CA ALA A 145 6.11 8.92 -13.19
C ALA A 145 4.80 8.91 -12.40
N VAL A 146 4.77 9.69 -11.31
CA VAL A 146 3.58 9.78 -10.45
C VAL A 146 2.46 10.59 -11.12
N SER A 147 2.79 11.69 -11.82
CA SER A 147 1.78 12.47 -12.55
C SER A 147 1.19 11.70 -13.75
N GLN A 148 2.01 10.91 -14.45
CA GLN A 148 1.53 10.02 -15.53
C GLN A 148 0.58 8.93 -15.03
N LEU A 149 0.77 8.47 -13.78
CA LEU A 149 -0.16 7.52 -13.15
C LEU A 149 -1.46 8.21 -12.71
N GLY A 150 -1.39 9.49 -12.33
CA GLY A 150 -2.55 10.31 -11.94
C GLY A 150 -3.44 10.68 -13.13
N ASP A 151 -2.86 11.22 -14.21
CA ASP A 151 -3.59 11.74 -15.39
C ASP A 151 -4.42 10.67 -16.12
N GLY A 152 -4.09 9.38 -15.96
CA GLY A 152 -4.80 8.26 -16.58
C GLY A 152 -5.98 7.73 -15.77
N SER A 153 -6.21 8.18 -14.54
CA SER A 153 -7.26 7.65 -13.68
C SER A 153 -7.96 8.73 -12.85
N ASP A 154 -9.27 8.92 -13.05
CA ASP A 154 -10.16 9.73 -12.19
C ASP A 154 -10.24 9.25 -10.72
N ARG A 155 -9.36 8.32 -10.33
CA ARG A 155 -9.37 7.62 -9.04
C ARG A 155 -8.30 8.10 -8.08
N ILE A 156 -7.26 8.80 -8.56
CA ILE A 156 -6.20 9.36 -7.71
C ILE A 156 -6.46 10.86 -7.58
N THR A 157 -6.64 11.34 -6.36
CA THR A 157 -6.81 12.77 -6.12
C THR A 157 -5.46 13.49 -6.15
N GLU A 158 -5.45 14.78 -6.53
CA GLU A 158 -4.26 15.64 -6.51
C GLU A 158 -3.51 15.55 -5.16
N HIS A 159 -4.25 15.43 -4.06
CA HIS A 159 -3.68 15.30 -2.72
C HIS A 159 -2.92 13.98 -2.51
N GLN A 160 -3.43 12.86 -3.03
CA GLN A 160 -2.75 11.57 -2.94
C GLN A 160 -1.47 11.55 -3.77
N GLU A 161 -1.51 12.17 -4.96
CA GLU A 161 -0.34 12.35 -5.81
C GLU A 161 0.76 13.12 -5.06
N GLU A 162 0.40 14.25 -4.47
CA GLU A 162 1.33 15.10 -3.73
C GLU A 162 1.96 14.37 -2.52
N ILE A 163 1.16 13.57 -1.79
CA ILE A 163 1.68 12.77 -0.67
C ILE A 163 2.72 11.75 -1.16
N ILE A 164 2.40 10.99 -2.22
CA ILE A 164 3.31 9.97 -2.78
C ILE A 164 4.61 10.62 -3.24
N LEU A 165 4.52 11.76 -3.93
CA LEU A 165 5.68 12.53 -4.37
C LEU A 165 6.55 12.98 -3.20
N ARG A 166 5.96 13.62 -2.20
CA ARG A 166 6.71 14.15 -1.05
C ARG A 166 7.37 13.02 -0.26
N VAL A 167 6.65 11.92 0.00
CA VAL A 167 7.21 10.75 0.70
C VAL A 167 8.35 10.12 -0.10
N GLY A 168 8.16 9.94 -1.41
CA GLY A 168 9.20 9.39 -2.29
C GLY A 168 10.44 10.28 -2.39
N GLN A 169 10.26 11.60 -2.45
CA GLN A 169 11.36 12.57 -2.43
C GLN A 169 12.13 12.53 -1.11
N VAL A 170 11.44 12.48 0.03
CA VAL A 170 12.09 12.36 1.34
C VAL A 170 12.91 11.07 1.40
N ALA A 171 12.36 9.94 0.98
CA ALA A 171 13.07 8.67 0.96
C ALA A 171 14.32 8.70 0.05
N LEU A 172 14.19 9.30 -1.14
CA LEU A 172 15.28 9.50 -2.09
C LEU A 172 16.41 10.34 -1.47
N PHE A 173 16.07 11.53 -0.94
CA PHE A 173 17.05 12.44 -0.35
C PHE A 173 17.74 11.83 0.87
N VAL A 174 17.00 11.13 1.74
CA VAL A 174 17.58 10.41 2.89
C VAL A 174 18.60 9.37 2.42
N THR A 175 18.27 8.61 1.38
CA THR A 175 19.17 7.60 0.81
C THR A 175 20.43 8.22 0.21
N VAL A 176 20.29 9.34 -0.51
CA VAL A 176 21.41 10.07 -1.13
C VAL A 176 22.32 10.69 -0.07
N VAL A 177 21.75 11.31 0.97
CA VAL A 177 22.51 11.86 2.10
C VAL A 177 23.26 10.75 2.84
N ALA A 178 22.61 9.62 3.13
CA ALA A 178 23.27 8.47 3.75
C ALA A 178 24.43 7.94 2.87
N SER A 179 24.21 7.84 1.56
CA SER A 179 25.24 7.40 0.60
C SER A 179 26.42 8.38 0.58
N ALA A 180 26.15 9.69 0.57
CA ALA A 180 27.17 10.73 0.65
C ALA A 180 27.99 10.59 1.94
N LEU A 181 27.35 10.54 3.11
CA LEU A 181 28.05 10.38 4.39
C LEU A 181 28.96 9.13 4.41
N THR A 182 28.51 8.03 3.78
CA THR A 182 29.33 6.81 3.64
C THR A 182 30.58 7.03 2.79
N LEU A 183 30.49 7.79 1.69
CA LEU A 183 31.66 8.15 0.86
C LEU A 183 32.71 8.95 1.64
N TRP A 184 32.26 9.76 2.60
CA TRP A 184 33.14 10.54 3.48
C TRP A 184 33.69 9.72 4.67
N GLY A 185 33.39 8.41 4.74
CA GLY A 185 33.86 7.53 5.80
C GLY A 185 33.18 7.76 7.15
N ILE A 186 32.03 8.46 7.17
CA ILE A 186 31.27 8.69 8.39
C ILE A 186 30.55 7.39 8.76
N ASN A 187 30.72 6.95 10.02
CA ASN A 187 30.07 5.74 10.50
C ASN A 187 28.56 5.97 10.70
N LEU A 188 27.75 5.30 9.90
CA LEU A 188 26.29 5.37 9.97
C LEU A 188 25.65 4.40 10.97
N SER A 189 26.41 3.58 11.69
CA SER A 189 25.84 2.57 12.62
C SER A 189 24.86 3.17 13.61
N GLY A 190 25.18 4.32 14.23
CA GLY A 190 24.26 4.99 15.16
C GLY A 190 22.98 5.48 14.49
N LEU A 191 23.09 6.03 13.28
CA LEU A 191 21.92 6.47 12.50
C LEU A 191 21.07 5.29 12.06
N LEU A 192 21.68 4.17 11.64
CA LEU A 192 20.98 2.94 11.27
C LEU A 192 20.25 2.32 12.46
N VAL A 193 20.83 2.34 13.66
CA VAL A 193 20.15 1.86 14.88
C VAL A 193 18.91 2.71 15.16
N GLY A 194 19.03 4.04 15.11
CA GLY A 194 17.89 4.95 15.28
C GLY A 194 16.82 4.77 14.19
N ALA A 195 17.24 4.67 12.93
CA ALA A 195 16.35 4.42 11.80
C ALA A 195 15.65 3.05 11.91
N GLY A 196 16.34 2.02 12.40
CA GLY A 196 15.76 0.71 12.66
C GLY A 196 14.65 0.76 13.70
N PHE A 197 14.89 1.45 14.83
CA PHE A 197 13.86 1.66 15.85
C PHE A 197 12.67 2.46 15.31
N LEU A 198 12.93 3.55 14.59
CA LEU A 198 11.87 4.34 13.94
C LEU A 198 11.06 3.48 12.96
N GLY A 199 11.73 2.64 12.16
CA GLY A 199 11.09 1.71 11.25
C GLY A 199 10.18 0.71 11.95
N ILE A 200 10.58 0.19 13.12
CA ILE A 200 9.72 -0.67 13.95
C ILE A 200 8.47 0.07 14.43
N VAL A 201 8.61 1.29 14.95
CA VAL A 201 7.48 2.10 15.43
C VAL A 201 6.49 2.40 14.29
N VAL A 202 7.01 2.85 13.14
CA VAL A 202 6.19 3.13 11.95
C VAL A 202 5.53 1.85 11.44
N GLY A 203 6.25 0.72 11.42
CA GLY A 203 5.71 -0.57 11.03
C GLY A 203 4.57 -1.05 11.93
N PHE A 204 4.71 -0.88 13.25
CA PHE A 204 3.62 -1.19 14.19
C PHE A 204 2.41 -0.30 13.98
N ALA A 205 2.61 1.00 13.74
CA ALA A 205 1.52 1.93 13.44
C ALA A 205 0.80 1.59 12.13
N ALA A 206 1.54 1.15 11.11
CA ALA A 206 1.01 0.79 9.80
C ALA A 206 0.44 -0.63 9.71
N ARG A 207 0.60 -1.46 10.76
CA ARG A 207 0.22 -2.88 10.76
C ARG A 207 -1.21 -3.13 10.30
N GLN A 208 -2.16 -2.33 10.81
CA GLN A 208 -3.58 -2.48 10.48
C GLN A 208 -3.83 -2.21 8.99
N THR A 209 -3.30 -1.11 8.48
CA THR A 209 -3.44 -0.69 7.07
C THR A 209 -2.83 -1.71 6.12
N LEU A 210 -1.65 -2.25 6.44
CA LEU A 210 -1.03 -3.33 5.66
C LEU A 210 -1.85 -4.62 5.73
N GLY A 211 -2.46 -4.93 6.88
CA GLY A 211 -3.37 -6.05 7.03
C GLY A 211 -4.56 -5.96 6.07
N SER A 212 -5.22 -4.79 6.01
CA SER A 212 -6.34 -4.55 5.10
C SER A 212 -5.94 -4.67 3.63
N LEU A 213 -4.75 -4.17 3.26
CA LEU A 213 -4.20 -4.32 1.90
C LEU A 213 -4.04 -5.78 1.49
N ILE A 214 -3.35 -6.56 2.32
CA ILE A 214 -3.06 -7.98 2.04
C ILE A 214 -4.37 -8.76 1.98
N ALA A 215 -5.28 -8.54 2.94
CA ALA A 215 -6.60 -9.17 2.94
C ALA A 215 -7.40 -8.80 1.68
N GLY A 216 -7.34 -7.55 1.23
CA GLY A 216 -7.97 -7.11 -0.02
C GLY A 216 -7.46 -7.88 -1.24
N PHE A 217 -6.14 -8.02 -1.38
CA PHE A 217 -5.56 -8.86 -2.44
C PHE A 217 -6.08 -10.30 -2.36
N VAL A 218 -6.08 -10.91 -1.17
CA VAL A 218 -6.57 -12.27 -0.97
C VAL A 218 -8.04 -12.40 -1.38
N LEU A 219 -8.90 -11.46 -0.99
CA LEU A 219 -10.32 -11.45 -1.36
C LEU A 219 -10.51 -11.34 -2.88
N MET A 220 -9.79 -10.43 -3.53
CA MET A 220 -9.87 -10.23 -4.99
C MET A 220 -9.40 -11.46 -5.79
N PHE A 221 -8.40 -12.19 -5.28
CA PHE A 221 -7.89 -13.41 -5.92
C PHE A 221 -8.76 -14.64 -5.64
N SER A 222 -9.13 -14.87 -4.37
CA SER A 222 -9.90 -16.06 -3.97
C SER A 222 -11.38 -15.97 -4.31
N ARG A 223 -11.91 -14.75 -4.50
CA ARG A 223 -13.31 -14.44 -4.86
C ARG A 223 -14.34 -15.28 -4.07
N PRO A 224 -14.35 -15.19 -2.72
CA PRO A 224 -15.37 -15.86 -1.89
C PRO A 224 -16.77 -15.29 -2.14
N PHE A 225 -16.85 -14.06 -2.66
CA PHE A 225 -18.05 -13.40 -3.17
C PHE A 225 -17.63 -12.40 -4.26
N THR A 226 -18.59 -11.93 -5.05
CA THR A 226 -18.38 -10.94 -6.11
C THR A 226 -19.29 -9.72 -5.94
N ILE A 227 -18.97 -8.63 -6.62
CA ILE A 227 -19.86 -7.45 -6.69
C ILE A 227 -21.22 -7.89 -7.22
N GLY A 228 -22.29 -7.46 -6.54
CA GLY A 228 -23.67 -7.86 -6.78
C GLY A 228 -24.16 -9.04 -5.92
N ASP A 229 -23.27 -9.74 -5.21
CA ASP A 229 -23.70 -10.81 -4.30
C ASP A 229 -24.38 -10.24 -3.06
N TRP A 230 -25.42 -10.93 -2.60
CA TRP A 230 -26.03 -10.69 -1.30
C TRP A 230 -25.29 -11.51 -0.24
N VAL A 231 -24.61 -10.81 0.67
CA VAL A 231 -23.77 -11.41 1.70
C VAL A 231 -24.11 -10.89 3.10
N GLN A 232 -23.76 -11.69 4.10
CA GLN A 232 -23.76 -11.31 5.51
C GLN A 232 -22.34 -11.51 6.06
N ILE A 233 -21.78 -10.46 6.65
CA ILE A 233 -20.41 -10.41 7.20
C ILE A 233 -20.49 -9.95 8.67
N GLY A 234 -20.43 -10.90 9.59
CA GLY A 234 -20.77 -10.66 10.99
C GLY A 234 -22.23 -10.19 11.13
N ASP A 235 -22.44 -9.04 11.78
CA ASP A 235 -23.78 -8.46 11.99
C ASP A 235 -24.27 -7.62 10.80
N ASN A 236 -23.40 -7.36 9.82
CA ASN A 236 -23.72 -6.52 8.67
C ASN A 236 -24.22 -7.38 7.51
N GLU A 237 -25.30 -6.96 6.88
CA GLU A 237 -25.93 -7.65 5.76
C GLU A 237 -26.23 -6.67 4.64
N GLY A 238 -25.97 -7.09 3.39
CA GLY A 238 -26.26 -6.25 2.23
C GLY A 238 -25.76 -6.83 0.92
N ILE A 239 -25.92 -6.05 -0.14
CA ILE A 239 -25.39 -6.36 -1.48
C ILE A 239 -23.99 -5.76 -1.61
N VAL A 240 -23.03 -6.55 -2.09
CA VAL A 240 -21.66 -6.08 -2.32
C VAL A 240 -21.67 -5.09 -3.49
N THR A 241 -21.30 -3.84 -3.24
CA THR A 241 -21.28 -2.79 -4.27
C THR A 241 -19.89 -2.52 -4.82
N ASP A 242 -18.85 -2.64 -3.98
CA ASP A 242 -17.47 -2.43 -4.41
C ASP A 242 -16.48 -3.21 -3.52
N ILE A 243 -15.37 -3.63 -4.12
CA ILE A 243 -14.25 -4.28 -3.42
C ILE A 243 -12.98 -3.53 -3.81
N THR A 244 -12.50 -2.68 -2.91
CA THR A 244 -11.25 -1.93 -3.08
C THR A 244 -10.09 -2.69 -2.44
N ILE A 245 -8.86 -2.19 -2.63
CA ILE A 245 -7.65 -2.80 -2.05
C ILE A 245 -7.71 -2.78 -0.50
N PHE A 246 -8.35 -1.78 0.11
CA PHE A 246 -8.41 -1.64 1.57
C PHE A 246 -9.76 -2.02 2.19
N ASN A 247 -10.87 -1.80 1.48
CA ASN A 247 -12.21 -1.93 2.04
C ASN A 247 -13.17 -2.66 1.08
N THR A 248 -14.14 -3.34 1.67
CA THR A 248 -15.32 -3.89 0.99
C THR A 248 -16.53 -3.02 1.36
N ARG A 249 -17.34 -2.65 0.36
CA ARG A 249 -18.56 -1.87 0.54
C ARG A 249 -19.79 -2.73 0.32
N LEU A 250 -20.71 -2.68 1.27
CA LEU A 250 -22.03 -3.27 1.19
C LEU A 250 -23.08 -2.16 1.15
N GLU A 251 -24.18 -2.38 0.45
CA GLU A 251 -25.41 -1.58 0.57
C GLU A 251 -26.45 -2.40 1.30
N ASN A 252 -26.91 -1.91 2.46
CA ASN A 252 -27.96 -2.57 3.23
C ASN A 252 -29.35 -2.32 2.61
N PHE A 253 -30.39 -2.92 3.18
CA PHE A 253 -31.74 -2.79 2.62
C PHE A 253 -32.43 -1.46 2.92
N ASP A 254 -31.82 -0.66 3.79
CA ASP A 254 -32.25 0.71 4.11
C ASP A 254 -31.60 1.74 3.15
N GLY A 255 -30.73 1.30 2.22
CA GLY A 255 -30.05 2.14 1.25
C GLY A 255 -28.76 2.80 1.78
N GLU A 256 -28.23 2.33 2.90
CA GLU A 256 -27.01 2.83 3.50
C GLU A 256 -25.78 2.04 3.05
N PHE A 257 -24.66 2.73 2.84
CA PHE A 257 -23.39 2.09 2.53
C PHE A 257 -22.62 1.74 3.80
N ILE A 258 -22.38 0.45 4.00
CA ILE A 258 -21.54 -0.09 5.07
C ILE A 258 -20.13 -0.35 4.49
N ILE A 259 -19.13 0.34 5.03
CA ILE A 259 -17.73 0.21 4.61
C ILE A 259 -16.97 -0.61 5.66
N ILE A 260 -16.43 -1.76 5.25
CA ILE A 260 -15.74 -2.68 6.14
C ILE A 260 -14.29 -2.84 5.66
N PRO A 261 -13.28 -2.62 6.53
CA PRO A 261 -11.89 -2.94 6.21
C PRO A 261 -11.72 -4.42 5.84
N ASN A 262 -10.93 -4.70 4.81
CA ASN A 262 -10.81 -6.04 4.25
C ASN A 262 -10.22 -7.06 5.23
N ASP A 263 -9.35 -6.64 6.14
CA ASP A 263 -8.83 -7.50 7.21
C ASP A 263 -9.97 -7.99 8.11
N ARG A 264 -10.92 -7.12 8.46
CA ARG A 264 -12.09 -7.49 9.26
C ARG A 264 -13.07 -8.37 8.50
N VAL A 265 -13.11 -8.28 7.17
CA VAL A 265 -13.88 -9.21 6.35
C VAL A 265 -13.24 -10.59 6.36
N GLY A 266 -11.91 -10.65 6.19
CA GLY A 266 -11.16 -11.91 6.20
C GLY A 266 -11.17 -12.62 7.55
N ASP A 267 -11.24 -11.87 8.65
CA ASP A 267 -11.27 -12.41 10.01
C ASP A 267 -12.65 -12.94 10.45
N ARG A 268 -13.71 -12.70 9.68
CA ARG A 268 -15.10 -13.06 10.02
C ARG A 268 -15.64 -14.13 9.09
N ALA A 269 -16.61 -14.90 9.59
CA ALA A 269 -17.39 -15.80 8.75
C ALA A 269 -18.24 -14.99 7.75
N VAL A 270 -18.13 -15.33 6.47
CA VAL A 270 -18.91 -14.71 5.39
C VAL A 270 -19.98 -15.69 4.92
N THR A 271 -21.25 -15.31 5.06
CA THR A 271 -22.39 -16.09 4.55
C THR A 271 -22.85 -15.48 3.25
N ASN A 272 -22.68 -16.19 2.14
CA ASN A 272 -23.17 -15.76 0.83
C ASN A 272 -24.54 -16.38 0.56
N ARG A 273 -25.57 -15.53 0.36
CA ARG A 273 -26.95 -15.97 0.14
C ARG A 273 -27.34 -16.09 -1.33
N SER A 274 -26.59 -15.46 -2.24
CA SER A 274 -26.91 -15.41 -3.68
C SER A 274 -26.15 -16.38 -4.55
N ARG A 275 -24.93 -16.77 -4.16
CA ARG A 275 -23.99 -17.49 -5.02
C ARG A 275 -24.48 -18.84 -5.54
N LYS A 276 -25.27 -19.58 -4.76
CA LYS A 276 -25.85 -20.86 -5.19
C LYS A 276 -27.06 -20.70 -6.13
N GLY A 277 -27.58 -19.48 -6.30
CA GLY A 277 -28.79 -19.22 -7.08
C GLY A 277 -30.09 -19.70 -6.43
N LEU A 278 -30.01 -20.46 -5.34
CA LEU A 278 -31.14 -20.96 -4.56
C LEU A 278 -30.98 -20.59 -3.08
N LEU A 279 -32.04 -20.10 -2.45
CA LEU A 279 -32.07 -19.78 -1.03
C LEU A 279 -33.27 -20.47 -0.35
N ARG A 280 -32.99 -21.24 0.71
CA ARG A 280 -34.04 -21.82 1.55
C ARG A 280 -34.56 -20.78 2.54
N LEU A 281 -35.86 -20.64 2.60
CA LEU A 281 -36.59 -19.84 3.57
C LEU A 281 -37.44 -20.75 4.45
N THR A 282 -37.72 -20.28 5.65
CA THR A 282 -38.48 -21.01 6.67
C THR A 282 -39.48 -20.06 7.31
N ILE A 283 -40.71 -20.53 7.50
CA ILE A 283 -41.78 -19.81 8.20
C ILE A 283 -42.40 -20.78 9.21
N ASP A 284 -42.59 -20.31 10.43
CA ASP A 284 -43.27 -21.08 11.46
C ASP A 284 -44.76 -20.72 11.48
N VAL A 285 -45.62 -21.73 11.40
CA VAL A 285 -47.09 -21.59 11.43
C VAL A 285 -47.64 -22.43 12.57
N GLY A 286 -48.46 -21.84 13.43
CA GLY A 286 -49.11 -22.51 14.54
C GLY A 286 -50.54 -22.93 14.20
N VAL A 287 -50.90 -24.17 14.52
CA VAL A 287 -52.29 -24.68 14.44
C VAL A 287 -52.78 -25.07 15.83
N ASP A 288 -54.10 -25.01 16.03
CA ASP A 288 -54.72 -25.38 17.30
C ASP A 288 -54.37 -26.83 17.69
N TYR A 289 -54.28 -27.13 18.99
CA TYR A 289 -53.99 -28.47 19.47
C TYR A 289 -55.07 -29.49 19.12
N ASP A 290 -56.30 -29.03 18.91
CA ASP A 290 -57.42 -29.87 18.50
C ASP A 290 -57.47 -30.06 16.96
N ALA A 291 -56.62 -29.38 16.20
CA ALA A 291 -56.57 -29.51 14.73
C ALA A 291 -55.85 -30.79 14.28
N ASP A 292 -56.28 -31.33 13.14
CA ASP A 292 -55.55 -32.41 12.46
C ASP A 292 -54.26 -31.85 11.83
N VAL A 293 -53.13 -32.11 12.50
CA VAL A 293 -51.81 -31.59 12.12
C VAL A 293 -51.36 -32.16 10.78
N ASP A 294 -51.61 -33.44 10.51
CA ASP A 294 -51.22 -34.06 9.25
C ASP A 294 -52.00 -33.42 8.08
N ARG A 295 -53.30 -33.19 8.27
CA ARG A 295 -54.13 -32.47 7.29
C ARG A 295 -53.65 -31.03 7.08
N ALA A 296 -53.27 -30.33 8.15
CA ALA A 296 -52.75 -28.97 8.06
C ALA A 296 -51.40 -28.89 7.33
N MET A 297 -50.54 -29.89 7.51
CA MET A 297 -49.27 -30.00 6.80
C MET A 297 -49.49 -30.20 5.29
N ASP A 298 -50.41 -31.09 4.90
CA ASP A 298 -50.74 -31.35 3.50
C ASP A 298 -51.28 -30.08 2.81
N LEU A 299 -52.21 -29.37 3.46
CA LEU A 299 -52.76 -28.10 2.96
C LEU A 299 -51.70 -27.01 2.83
N ALA A 300 -50.80 -26.89 3.81
CA ALA A 300 -49.71 -25.92 3.73
C ALA A 300 -48.72 -26.26 2.61
N LEU A 301 -48.47 -27.55 2.35
CA LEU A 301 -47.60 -28.00 1.27
C LEU A 301 -48.22 -27.71 -0.10
N GLU A 302 -49.51 -28.02 -0.30
CA GLU A 302 -50.27 -27.69 -1.51
C GLU A 302 -50.28 -26.16 -1.76
N ALA A 303 -50.61 -25.37 -0.74
CA ALA A 303 -50.64 -23.91 -0.83
C ALA A 303 -49.27 -23.31 -1.20
N MET A 304 -48.17 -23.93 -0.76
CA MET A 304 -46.82 -23.49 -1.14
C MET A 304 -46.42 -23.89 -2.55
N ALA A 305 -46.87 -25.05 -3.03
CA ALA A 305 -46.53 -25.57 -4.36
C ALA A 305 -47.11 -24.70 -5.49
N ASP A 306 -48.25 -24.05 -5.25
CA ASP A 306 -48.93 -23.19 -6.24
C ASP A 306 -48.34 -21.77 -6.34
N ILE A 307 -47.34 -21.42 -5.54
CA ILE A 307 -46.80 -20.06 -5.48
C ILE A 307 -45.67 -19.86 -6.49
N GLU A 308 -45.86 -18.89 -7.41
CA GLU A 308 -44.92 -18.56 -8.49
C GLU A 308 -43.46 -18.35 -8.05
N HIS A 309 -43.25 -17.84 -6.84
CA HIS A 309 -41.90 -17.52 -6.32
C HIS A 309 -41.21 -18.70 -5.61
N VAL A 310 -41.89 -19.83 -5.44
CA VAL A 310 -41.36 -21.04 -4.81
C VAL A 310 -40.88 -21.99 -5.90
N VAL A 311 -39.67 -22.52 -5.77
CA VAL A 311 -39.11 -23.46 -6.75
C VAL A 311 -39.62 -24.87 -6.49
N GLU A 312 -39.98 -25.60 -7.54
CA GLU A 312 -40.43 -26.99 -7.46
C GLU A 312 -39.29 -27.98 -7.09
N SER A 313 -38.04 -27.63 -7.40
CA SER A 313 -36.87 -28.46 -7.14
C SER A 313 -35.71 -27.61 -6.58
N PRO A 314 -35.36 -27.74 -5.29
CA PRO A 314 -35.91 -28.69 -4.32
C PRO A 314 -37.35 -28.37 -3.89
N ALA A 315 -38.18 -29.40 -3.74
CA ALA A 315 -39.58 -29.26 -3.35
C ALA A 315 -39.74 -28.61 -1.96
N PRO A 316 -40.84 -27.86 -1.73
CA PRO A 316 -41.19 -27.39 -0.39
C PRO A 316 -41.48 -28.58 0.54
N ASP A 317 -41.26 -28.35 1.84
CA ASP A 317 -41.37 -29.36 2.89
C ASP A 317 -42.02 -28.71 4.12
N VAL A 318 -42.91 -29.43 4.80
CA VAL A 318 -43.53 -28.99 6.05
C VAL A 318 -43.26 -30.05 7.08
N VAL A 319 -42.78 -29.65 8.26
CA VAL A 319 -42.52 -30.57 9.36
C VAL A 319 -43.06 -30.04 10.68
N PRO A 320 -43.58 -30.89 11.57
CA PRO A 320 -43.89 -30.47 12.93
C PRO A 320 -42.58 -30.12 13.65
N LYS A 321 -42.50 -28.91 14.19
CA LYS A 321 -41.29 -28.34 14.79
C LYS A 321 -41.28 -28.48 16.31
N SER A 322 -42.36 -28.07 16.95
CA SER A 322 -42.46 -28.01 18.41
C SER A 322 -43.89 -27.80 18.89
N PHE A 323 -44.15 -28.15 20.14
CA PHE A 323 -45.35 -27.75 20.88
C PHE A 323 -45.13 -26.36 21.48
N GLY A 324 -45.95 -25.37 21.11
CA GLY A 324 -45.93 -24.01 21.64
C GLY A 324 -46.97 -23.81 22.75
N ASP A 325 -46.98 -22.65 23.40
CA ASP A 325 -47.85 -22.36 24.55
C ASP A 325 -49.35 -22.52 24.26
N SER A 326 -49.76 -22.35 23.00
CA SER A 326 -51.17 -22.41 22.58
C SER A 326 -51.38 -23.03 21.20
N ALA A 327 -50.33 -23.59 20.58
CA ALA A 327 -50.39 -24.14 19.23
C ALA A 327 -49.38 -25.28 19.03
N VAL A 328 -49.67 -26.20 18.11
CA VAL A 328 -48.66 -27.06 17.49
C VAL A 328 -47.96 -26.25 16.39
N VAL A 329 -46.65 -26.06 16.50
CA VAL A 329 -45.87 -25.26 15.54
C VAL A 329 -45.32 -26.16 14.45
N MET A 330 -45.63 -25.83 13.21
CA MET A 330 -45.09 -26.44 11.99
C MET A 330 -44.09 -25.50 11.33
N GLU A 331 -42.98 -26.04 10.83
CA GLU A 331 -41.99 -25.31 10.04
C GLU A 331 -42.22 -25.56 8.55
N CYS A 332 -42.68 -24.54 7.85
CA CYS A 332 -42.84 -24.53 6.40
C CYS A 332 -41.53 -24.08 5.75
N ARG A 333 -40.92 -24.97 4.97
CA ARG A 333 -39.62 -24.77 4.32
C ARG A 333 -39.81 -24.73 2.81
N PHE A 334 -39.27 -23.71 2.16
CA PHE A 334 -39.37 -23.56 0.71
C PHE A 334 -38.12 -22.90 0.15
N TRP A 335 -37.88 -23.09 -1.14
CA TRP A 335 -36.74 -22.52 -1.84
C TRP A 335 -37.19 -21.43 -2.80
N ILE A 336 -36.36 -20.39 -2.95
CA ILE A 336 -36.52 -19.37 -3.98
C ILE A 336 -35.30 -19.37 -4.90
N ASP A 337 -35.49 -19.04 -6.17
CA ASP A 337 -34.45 -18.87 -7.19
C ASP A 337 -34.02 -17.39 -7.30
N HIS A 338 -32.81 -17.15 -7.79
CA HIS A 338 -32.17 -15.83 -7.90
C HIS A 338 -32.47 -14.93 -6.69
N PRO A 339 -32.01 -15.32 -5.50
CA PRO A 339 -32.44 -14.70 -4.25
C PRO A 339 -31.99 -13.25 -4.20
N THR A 340 -32.98 -12.37 -4.14
CA THR A 340 -32.82 -10.94 -3.88
C THR A 340 -33.70 -10.56 -2.70
N PRO A 341 -33.39 -9.48 -1.98
CA PRO A 341 -34.21 -9.05 -0.85
C PRO A 341 -35.69 -8.82 -1.23
N PRO A 342 -36.02 -8.14 -2.35
CA PRO A 342 -37.41 -8.00 -2.77
C PRO A 342 -38.09 -9.34 -3.07
N ARG A 343 -37.39 -10.28 -3.73
CA ARG A 343 -37.95 -11.59 -4.08
C ARG A 343 -38.20 -12.46 -2.84
N LYS A 344 -37.28 -12.44 -1.87
CA LYS A 344 -37.49 -13.07 -0.55
C LYS A 344 -38.79 -12.58 0.08
N TRP A 345 -38.98 -11.26 0.20
CA TRP A 345 -40.16 -10.72 0.87
C TRP A 345 -41.46 -10.97 0.10
N ARG A 346 -41.43 -10.98 -1.23
CA ARG A 346 -42.58 -11.39 -2.04
C ARG A 346 -42.94 -12.86 -1.83
N ALA A 347 -41.95 -13.76 -1.86
CA ALA A 347 -42.17 -15.18 -1.62
C ALA A 347 -42.73 -15.45 -0.22
N VAL A 348 -42.12 -14.86 0.82
CA VAL A 348 -42.61 -14.96 2.20
C VAL A 348 -44.06 -14.46 2.30
N SER A 349 -44.35 -13.29 1.74
CA SER A 349 -45.71 -12.72 1.79
C SER A 349 -46.74 -13.58 1.06
N ALA A 350 -46.37 -14.14 -0.10
CA ALA A 350 -47.23 -15.04 -0.86
C ALA A 350 -47.49 -16.34 -0.09
N VAL A 351 -46.46 -16.93 0.51
CA VAL A 351 -46.59 -18.17 1.31
C VAL A 351 -47.47 -17.95 2.53
N VAL A 352 -47.25 -16.87 3.29
CA VAL A 352 -48.09 -16.56 4.46
C VAL A 352 -49.55 -16.38 4.07
N ARG A 353 -49.84 -15.68 2.97
CA ARG A 353 -51.22 -15.48 2.50
C ARG A 353 -51.84 -16.77 2.00
N GLY A 354 -51.14 -17.53 1.16
CA GLY A 354 -51.63 -18.79 0.60
C GLY A 354 -51.94 -19.81 1.69
N ILE A 355 -51.05 -19.98 2.67
CA ILE A 355 -51.31 -20.89 3.81
C ILE A 355 -52.51 -20.40 4.62
N LYS A 356 -52.60 -19.10 4.89
CA LYS A 356 -53.72 -18.53 5.66
C LYS A 356 -55.06 -18.77 4.95
N ASP A 357 -55.12 -18.48 3.65
CA ASP A 357 -56.34 -18.62 2.86
C ASP A 357 -56.75 -20.12 2.78
N ALA A 358 -55.79 -21.03 2.56
CA ALA A 358 -56.05 -22.48 2.55
C ALA A 358 -56.54 -23.01 3.92
N PHE A 359 -56.01 -22.49 5.02
CA PHE A 359 -56.44 -22.87 6.36
C PHE A 359 -57.84 -22.33 6.69
N ASP A 360 -58.13 -21.08 6.31
CA ASP A 360 -59.45 -20.49 6.48
C ASP A 360 -60.53 -21.28 5.68
N ASP A 361 -60.22 -21.70 4.46
CA ASP A 361 -61.14 -22.44 3.58
C ASP A 361 -61.49 -23.84 4.11
N GLU A 362 -60.53 -24.54 4.71
CA GLU A 362 -60.74 -25.87 5.32
C GLU A 362 -61.16 -25.78 6.81
N GLY A 363 -61.20 -24.58 7.40
CA GLY A 363 -61.56 -24.38 8.80
C GLY A 363 -60.48 -24.78 9.81
N ILE A 364 -59.20 -24.79 9.40
CA ILE A 364 -58.06 -24.98 10.30
C ILE A 364 -57.82 -23.70 11.08
N THR A 365 -57.98 -23.78 12.41
CA THR A 365 -57.85 -22.60 13.28
C THR A 365 -56.39 -22.30 13.60
N ILE A 366 -55.96 -21.07 13.32
CA ILE A 366 -54.72 -20.49 13.86
C ILE A 366 -55.07 -19.86 15.21
N PRO A 367 -54.61 -20.44 16.34
CA PRO A 367 -55.11 -20.08 17.66
C PRO A 367 -54.57 -18.73 18.12
N PHE A 368 -55.40 -17.99 18.85
CA PHE A 368 -54.93 -16.89 19.69
C PHE A 368 -54.26 -17.48 20.96
N PRO A 369 -53.46 -16.68 21.70
CA PRO A 369 -52.94 -17.11 22.99
C PRO A 369 -54.05 -17.58 23.94
N GLN A 370 -53.97 -18.83 24.39
CA GLN A 370 -54.96 -19.47 25.26
C GLN A 370 -54.59 -19.31 26.73
N ARG A 371 -55.58 -19.11 27.61
CA ARG A 371 -55.40 -19.09 29.06
C ARG A 371 -56.51 -19.88 29.73
N THR A 372 -56.13 -20.91 30.49
CA THR A 372 -57.06 -21.63 31.35
C THR A 372 -57.15 -20.94 32.70
N LEU A 373 -58.33 -20.44 33.06
CA LEU A 373 -58.62 -19.94 34.41
C LEU A 373 -59.20 -21.08 35.23
N SER A 374 -58.46 -21.52 36.26
CA SER A 374 -58.99 -22.43 37.28
C SER A 374 -59.23 -21.64 38.55
N ASN A 375 -60.46 -21.70 39.08
CA ASN A 375 -60.76 -21.21 40.42
C ASN A 375 -60.40 -22.32 41.43
N ARG A 376 -59.66 -21.98 42.49
CA ARG A 376 -59.33 -22.94 43.54
C ARG A 376 -60.53 -23.00 44.49
N GLU A 377 -61.44 -23.95 44.29
CA GLU A 377 -62.65 -24.19 45.12
C GLU A 377 -62.39 -24.46 46.61
N GLY A 378 -61.14 -24.41 47.08
CA GLY A 378 -60.80 -24.51 48.50
C GLY A 378 -60.90 -23.21 49.31
N ALA A 379 -61.05 -22.03 48.68
CA ALA A 379 -61.07 -20.76 49.41
C ALA A 379 -62.48 -20.34 49.90
N LEU A 380 -63.54 -20.78 49.22
CA LEU A 380 -64.92 -20.41 49.57
C LEU A 380 -65.52 -21.29 50.67
N LEU A 381 -65.02 -22.52 50.82
CA LEU A 381 -65.45 -23.42 51.89
C LEU A 381 -64.92 -22.98 53.25
N ASP A 382 -63.71 -22.41 53.30
CA ASP A 382 -63.14 -21.88 54.55
C ASP A 382 -63.88 -20.61 55.01
N GLU A 383 -64.29 -19.73 54.10
CA GLU A 383 -65.03 -18.50 54.43
C GLU A 383 -66.47 -18.81 54.90
N GLU A 384 -67.13 -19.82 54.32
CA GLU A 384 -68.47 -20.27 54.73
C GLU A 384 -68.43 -21.09 56.06
N LEU A 385 -67.34 -21.82 56.31
CA LEU A 385 -67.06 -22.47 57.59
C LEU A 385 -66.70 -21.45 58.70
N GLU A 386 -65.95 -20.39 58.40
CA GLU A 386 -65.66 -19.31 59.34
C GLU A 386 -66.90 -18.45 59.65
N LEU A 387 -67.75 -18.16 58.67
CA LEU A 387 -69.01 -17.45 58.90
C LEU A 387 -69.99 -18.28 59.75
N SER A 388 -70.09 -19.58 59.48
CA SER A 388 -70.96 -20.48 60.25
C SER A 388 -70.41 -20.79 61.66
N ALA A 389 -69.09 -20.82 61.86
CA ALA A 389 -68.47 -20.89 63.18
C ALA A 389 -68.68 -19.61 64.00
N THR A 390 -68.62 -18.44 63.36
CA THR A 390 -68.89 -17.14 64.01
C THR A 390 -70.36 -17.00 64.39
N MET A 391 -71.30 -17.42 63.53
CA MET A 391 -72.74 -17.42 63.88
C MET A 391 -73.12 -18.43 64.97
N ARG A 392 -72.40 -19.55 65.10
CA ARG A 392 -72.60 -20.51 66.20
C ARG A 392 -72.04 -20.00 67.53
N SER A 393 -70.94 -19.25 67.51
CA SER A 393 -70.33 -18.63 68.70
C SER A 393 -71.20 -17.56 69.34
N ASP A 394 -71.98 -16.81 68.56
CA ASP A 394 -72.86 -15.74 69.09
C ASP A 394 -74.21 -16.27 69.62
N GLY A 395 -74.60 -17.51 69.26
CA GLY A 395 -75.84 -18.13 69.72
C GLY A 395 -75.80 -18.68 71.16
N ASP A 396 -74.61 -19.03 71.67
CA ASP A 396 -74.44 -19.64 72.99
C ASP A 396 -74.14 -18.60 74.11
N ALA A 397 -74.10 -17.31 73.78
CA ALA A 397 -73.89 -16.22 74.75
C ALA A 397 -75.20 -15.59 75.29
N GLN A 398 -76.37 -16.09 74.88
CA GLN A 398 -77.68 -15.66 75.38
C GLN A 398 -78.52 -16.86 75.85
N SER A 399 -78.11 -17.51 76.93
CA SER A 399 -78.99 -18.35 77.76
C SER A 399 -78.65 -18.20 79.23
#